data_AF-A0A5Q0QGR2-F1
#
_entry.id   AF-A0A5Q0QGR2-F1
#
_cell.length_a   1.000
_cell.length_b   1.000
_cell.length_c   1.000
_cell.angle_alpha   90.00
_cell.angle_beta   90.00
_cell.angle_gamma   90.00
#
_symmetry.space_group_name_H-M   'P 1'
#
loop_
_entity.id
_entity.type
_entity.pdbx_description
1 polymer ?
#
loop_
_entity_poly.entity_id
_entity_poly.type
_entity_poly.pdbx_seq_one_letter_code
_entity_poly.pdbx_strand_id
1 'polypeptide(L)'
;MRHLLHKIVSDIQKQERKLSAEASDFMDEAYGMTIYLKELLGDIKEDIINEGFKTIEDEILFFKQIKPTVLGKLIYYNKVFRIETACPTSNGNIYESYFTMHLRELKQEYTEHVCNSDFYRYYRSGRTDRDEQYFTLGKINCYDGLNSFVFEIDTKFSTYFDYKIAKIIANELVYNYLTTKLSPEQNPDVLLQHEETKDFFWTQTKNGLIELIYALYAYDAISHGKIGIRKISMVFQILFRVSLNDIHNSFHRMKTRAGSRTLFLDQLKYSLEEYMDREDNP
;
A
#
# COMPACT_ATOMS: atom_id res chain seq x y z
N MET A 1 -19.65 -8.51 18.21
CA MET A 1 -18.63 -7.53 17.73
C MET A 1 -17.81 -7.96 16.50
N ARG A 2 -17.36 -9.21 16.31
CA ARG A 2 -16.59 -9.60 15.10
C ARG A 2 -17.32 -9.38 13.77
N HIS A 3 -18.61 -9.69 13.72
CA HIS A 3 -19.42 -9.48 12.51
C HIS A 3 -19.57 -7.98 12.17
N LEU A 4 -19.57 -7.12 13.19
CA LEU A 4 -19.58 -5.67 13.04
C LEU A 4 -18.23 -5.18 12.47
N LEU A 5 -17.09 -5.71 12.93
CA LEU A 5 -15.78 -5.41 12.34
C LEU A 5 -15.75 -5.70 10.84
N HIS A 6 -16.16 -6.91 10.43
CA HIS A 6 -16.17 -7.29 9.03
C HIS A 6 -17.09 -6.41 8.19
N LYS A 7 -18.25 -6.04 8.73
CA LYS A 7 -19.18 -5.12 8.09
C LYS A 7 -18.54 -3.73 7.90
N ILE A 8 -18.00 -3.15 8.97
CA ILE A 8 -17.32 -1.84 8.94
C ILE A 8 -16.18 -1.83 7.94
N VAL A 9 -15.32 -2.86 7.94
CA VAL A 9 -14.20 -2.96 6.99
C VAL A 9 -14.71 -3.05 5.55
N SER A 10 -15.75 -3.85 5.30
CA SER A 10 -16.37 -3.97 3.98
C SER A 10 -17.00 -2.65 3.52
N ASP A 11 -17.68 -1.93 4.40
CA ASP A 11 -18.34 -0.65 4.11
C ASP A 11 -17.29 0.42 3.77
N ILE A 12 -16.21 0.48 4.55
CA ILE A 12 -15.06 1.35 4.26
C ILE A 12 -14.46 1.02 2.89
N GLN A 13 -14.15 -0.25 2.61
CA GLN A 13 -13.57 -0.65 1.31
C GLN A 13 -14.51 -0.36 0.12
N LYS A 14 -15.82 -0.42 0.33
CA LYS A 14 -16.81 -0.05 -0.69
C LYS A 14 -16.77 1.46 -0.92
N GLN A 15 -16.68 2.26 0.14
CA GLN A 15 -16.61 3.71 0.04
C GLN A 15 -15.30 4.18 -0.60
N GLU A 16 -14.16 3.55 -0.26
CA GLU A 16 -12.86 3.81 -0.87
C GLU A 16 -12.91 3.59 -2.39
N ARG A 17 -13.47 2.45 -2.84
CA ARG A 17 -13.65 2.16 -4.27
C ARG A 17 -14.57 3.16 -4.97
N LYS A 18 -15.64 3.58 -4.31
CA LYS A 18 -16.58 4.55 -4.85
C LYS A 18 -15.89 5.90 -5.06
N LEU A 19 -15.22 6.43 -4.03
CA LEU A 19 -14.57 7.73 -4.10
C LEU A 19 -13.38 7.73 -5.04
N SER A 20 -12.61 6.63 -5.11
CA SER A 20 -11.51 6.51 -6.06
C SER A 20 -11.97 6.55 -7.53
N ALA A 21 -13.21 6.10 -7.81
CA ALA A 21 -13.80 6.17 -9.16
C ALA A 21 -14.45 7.53 -9.49
N GLU A 22 -14.93 8.27 -8.47
CA GLU A 22 -15.64 9.53 -8.64
C GLU A 22 -14.73 10.77 -8.51
N ALA A 23 -13.64 10.67 -7.76
CA ALA A 23 -12.75 11.78 -7.45
C ALA A 23 -11.85 12.15 -8.64
N SER A 24 -11.57 13.45 -8.79
CA SER A 24 -10.68 13.96 -9.85
C SER A 24 -9.22 13.62 -9.58
N ASP A 25 -8.83 13.63 -8.29
CA ASP A 25 -7.51 13.29 -7.82
C ASP A 25 -7.55 12.64 -6.42
N PHE A 26 -6.38 12.24 -5.92
CA PHE A 26 -6.28 11.59 -4.61
C PHE A 26 -6.56 12.56 -3.43
N MET A 27 -6.46 13.88 -3.62
CA MET A 27 -6.79 14.85 -2.57
C MET A 27 -8.30 14.87 -2.32
N ASP A 28 -9.09 14.88 -3.39
CA ASP A 28 -10.55 14.78 -3.33
C ASP A 28 -10.98 13.47 -2.67
N GLU A 29 -10.34 12.35 -3.03
CA GLU A 29 -10.57 11.06 -2.38
C GLU A 29 -10.28 11.13 -0.87
N ALA A 30 -9.11 11.65 -0.50
CA ALA A 30 -8.68 11.73 0.89
C ALA A 30 -9.58 12.65 1.73
N TYR A 31 -10.06 13.75 1.16
CA TYR A 31 -11.01 14.64 1.80
C TYR A 31 -12.36 13.95 2.01
N GLY A 32 -12.91 13.31 0.97
CA GLY A 32 -14.17 12.57 1.05
C GLY A 32 -14.12 11.43 2.08
N MET A 33 -13.03 10.66 2.09
CA MET A 33 -12.82 9.61 3.09
C MET A 33 -12.67 10.17 4.50
N THR A 34 -12.05 11.34 4.67
CA THR A 34 -11.93 12.00 5.98
C THR A 34 -13.30 12.36 6.54
N ILE A 35 -14.21 12.90 5.72
CA ILE A 35 -15.59 13.22 6.14
C ILE A 35 -16.33 11.94 6.52
N TYR A 36 -16.33 10.95 5.61
CA TYR A 36 -17.04 9.69 5.83
C TYR A 36 -16.58 8.95 7.09
N LEU A 37 -15.27 8.82 7.30
CA LEU A 37 -14.73 8.12 8.47
C LEU A 37 -15.00 8.88 9.77
N LYS A 38 -15.07 10.21 9.73
CA LYS A 38 -15.44 11.03 10.88
C LYS A 38 -16.90 10.80 11.26
N GLU A 39 -17.80 10.80 10.29
CA GLU A 39 -19.24 10.52 10.49
C GLU A 39 -19.43 9.09 11.01
N LEU A 40 -18.81 8.10 10.36
CA LEU A 40 -18.85 6.71 10.79
C LEU A 40 -18.37 6.51 12.22
N LEU A 41 -17.30 7.20 12.63
CA LEU A 41 -16.81 7.13 14.01
C LEU A 41 -17.78 7.80 15.01
N GLY A 42 -18.52 8.83 14.57
CA GLY A 42 -19.60 9.46 15.31
C GLY A 42 -20.77 8.51 15.53
N ASP A 43 -21.25 7.86 14.47
CA ASP A 43 -22.35 6.90 14.54
C ASP A 43 -21.99 5.72 15.47
N ILE A 44 -20.79 5.15 15.29
CA ILE A 44 -20.28 4.08 16.16
C ILE A 44 -20.22 4.55 17.63
N LYS A 45 -19.86 5.81 17.87
CA LYS A 45 -19.81 6.35 19.23
C LYS A 45 -21.19 6.43 19.85
N GLU A 46 -22.18 6.91 19.13
CA GLU A 46 -23.56 6.99 19.62
C GLU A 46 -24.12 5.60 19.93
N ASP A 47 -23.90 4.62 19.05
CA ASP A 47 -24.30 3.23 19.27
C ASP A 47 -23.69 2.65 20.56
N ILE A 48 -22.38 2.83 20.76
CA ILE A 48 -21.68 2.33 21.95
C ILE A 48 -22.12 3.03 23.24
N ILE A 49 -22.38 4.33 23.20
CA ILE A 49 -22.86 5.06 24.38
C ILE A 49 -24.29 4.65 24.76
N ASN A 50 -25.15 4.36 23.77
CA ASN A 50 -26.54 4.00 23.99
C ASN A 50 -26.71 2.51 24.40
N GLU A 51 -26.02 1.60 23.74
CA GLU A 51 -26.16 0.15 23.98
C GLU A 51 -25.20 -0.37 25.06
N GLY A 52 -24.01 0.21 25.16
CA GLY A 52 -22.91 -0.31 25.97
C GLY A 52 -22.32 -1.62 25.44
N PHE A 53 -21.36 -2.20 26.17
CA PHE A 53 -20.80 -3.51 25.86
C PHE A 53 -21.50 -4.60 26.66
N LYS A 54 -21.82 -5.72 26.00
CA LYS A 54 -22.45 -6.89 26.65
C LYS A 54 -21.48 -7.66 27.54
N THR A 55 -20.20 -7.66 27.15
CA THR A 55 -19.12 -8.41 27.80
C THR A 55 -17.84 -7.59 27.77
N ILE A 56 -16.91 -7.88 28.69
CA ILE A 56 -15.58 -7.26 28.70
C ILE A 56 -14.81 -7.65 27.43
N GLU A 57 -15.03 -8.86 26.91
CA GLU A 57 -14.43 -9.33 25.67
C GLU A 57 -14.91 -8.52 24.45
N ASP A 58 -16.18 -8.10 24.43
CA ASP A 58 -16.71 -7.21 23.39
C ASP A 58 -16.09 -5.81 23.46
N GLU A 59 -15.87 -5.29 24.67
CA GLU A 59 -15.18 -4.01 24.92
C GLU A 59 -13.72 -4.07 24.46
N ILE A 60 -12.99 -5.10 24.88
CA ILE A 60 -11.61 -5.36 24.47
C ILE A 60 -11.52 -5.46 22.95
N LEU A 61 -12.40 -6.24 22.32
CA LEU A 61 -12.41 -6.41 20.87
C LEU A 61 -12.66 -5.08 20.14
N PHE A 62 -13.55 -4.25 20.70
CA PHE A 62 -13.84 -2.94 20.15
C PHE A 62 -12.62 -2.01 20.18
N PHE A 63 -12.00 -1.84 21.35
CA PHE A 63 -10.85 -0.94 21.52
C PHE A 63 -9.53 -1.48 20.98
N LYS A 64 -9.40 -2.80 20.84
CA LYS A 64 -8.21 -3.44 20.26
C LYS A 64 -8.24 -3.52 18.74
N GLN A 65 -9.43 -3.65 18.12
CA GLN A 65 -9.54 -3.92 16.68
C GLN A 65 -10.49 -2.98 15.92
N ILE A 66 -11.74 -2.82 16.37
CA ILE A 66 -12.77 -2.13 15.60
C ILE A 66 -12.47 -0.63 15.50
N LYS A 67 -12.45 0.05 16.64
CA LYS A 67 -12.24 1.49 16.67
C LYS A 67 -10.88 1.91 16.10
N PRO A 68 -9.76 1.23 16.43
CA PRO A 68 -8.46 1.57 15.84
C PRO A 68 -8.42 1.43 14.32
N THR A 69 -9.18 0.50 13.73
CA THR A 69 -9.22 0.34 12.26
C THR A 69 -9.85 1.57 11.58
N VAL A 70 -10.97 2.07 12.13
CA VAL A 70 -11.65 3.27 11.60
C VAL A 70 -10.80 4.51 11.87
N LEU A 71 -10.37 4.70 13.12
CA LEU A 71 -9.59 5.88 13.53
C LEU A 71 -8.22 5.93 12.84
N GLY A 72 -7.57 4.77 12.65
CA GLY A 72 -6.29 4.68 11.95
C GLY A 72 -6.40 5.13 10.48
N LYS A 73 -7.45 4.69 9.77
CA LYS A 73 -7.74 5.19 8.42
C LYS A 73 -8.08 6.68 8.40
N LEU A 74 -8.83 7.19 9.38
CA LEU A 74 -9.15 8.61 9.48
C LEU A 74 -7.88 9.46 9.65
N ILE A 75 -6.97 9.06 10.54
CA ILE A 75 -5.67 9.72 10.75
C ILE A 75 -4.85 9.67 9.45
N TYR A 76 -4.83 8.51 8.77
CA TYR A 76 -4.14 8.34 7.49
C TYR A 76 -4.63 9.32 6.43
N TYR A 77 -5.93 9.31 6.11
CA TYR A 77 -6.48 10.17 5.06
C TYR A 77 -6.32 11.67 5.39
N ASN A 78 -6.50 12.05 6.67
CA ASN A 78 -6.25 13.42 7.10
C ASN A 78 -4.78 13.83 6.92
N LYS A 79 -3.83 12.95 7.26
CA LYS A 79 -2.39 13.22 7.09
C LYS A 79 -2.04 13.33 5.61
N VAL A 80 -2.54 12.43 4.76
CA VAL A 80 -2.25 12.48 3.32
C VAL A 80 -2.84 13.73 2.68
N PHE A 81 -4.09 14.09 3.00
CA PHE A 81 -4.69 15.34 2.52
C PHE A 81 -3.79 16.54 2.82
N ARG A 82 -3.27 16.65 4.04
CA ARG A 82 -2.35 17.72 4.44
C ARG A 82 -1.01 17.70 3.69
N ILE A 83 -0.48 16.51 3.38
CA ILE A 83 0.77 16.35 2.63
C ILE A 83 0.55 16.76 1.17
N GLU A 84 -0.50 16.30 0.52
CA GLU A 84 -0.77 16.60 -0.88
C GLU A 84 -1.09 18.09 -1.08
N THR A 85 -1.97 18.67 -0.24
CA THR A 85 -2.34 20.09 -0.33
C THR A 85 -1.21 21.07 -0.06
N ALA A 86 -0.18 20.65 0.70
CA ALA A 86 1.01 21.45 0.96
C ALA A 86 2.16 21.15 -0.03
N CYS A 87 1.94 20.29 -1.03
CA CYS A 87 2.96 19.95 -2.01
C CYS A 87 3.20 21.15 -2.96
N PRO A 88 4.44 21.65 -3.09
CA PRO A 88 4.71 22.89 -3.81
C PRO A 88 4.73 22.75 -5.34
N THR A 89 4.95 21.52 -5.85
CA THR A 89 5.13 21.23 -7.28
C THR A 89 4.59 19.84 -7.57
N SER A 90 4.09 19.58 -8.78
CA SER A 90 3.54 18.28 -9.15
C SER A 90 4.57 17.23 -9.59
N ASN A 91 5.83 17.62 -9.87
CA ASN A 91 6.90 16.70 -10.29
C ASN A 91 8.31 17.30 -10.07
N GLY A 92 9.34 16.50 -10.35
CA GLY A 92 10.76 16.90 -10.34
C GLY A 92 11.45 16.82 -8.98
N ASN A 93 12.67 17.36 -8.89
CA ASN A 93 13.53 17.20 -7.70
C ASN A 93 12.92 17.78 -6.42
N ILE A 94 12.12 18.85 -6.54
CA ILE A 94 11.42 19.49 -5.42
C ILE A 94 10.33 18.54 -4.88
N TYR A 95 9.59 17.89 -5.77
CA TYR A 95 8.60 16.87 -5.42
C TYR A 95 9.24 15.70 -4.67
N GLU A 96 10.29 15.11 -5.22
CA GLU A 96 10.99 13.98 -4.58
C GLU A 96 11.56 14.36 -3.20
N SER A 97 12.16 15.55 -3.10
CA SER A 97 12.70 16.07 -1.83
C SER A 97 11.61 16.26 -0.78
N TYR A 98 10.43 16.76 -1.19
CA TYR A 98 9.27 16.97 -0.32
C TYR A 98 8.77 15.66 0.28
N PHE A 99 8.51 14.64 -0.55
CA PHE A 99 8.04 13.35 -0.06
C PHE A 99 9.12 12.60 0.75
N THR A 100 10.40 12.76 0.39
CA THR A 100 11.53 12.19 1.15
C THR A 100 11.63 12.81 2.55
N MET A 101 11.42 14.12 2.66
CA MET A 101 11.37 14.82 3.94
C MET A 101 10.25 14.27 4.82
N HIS A 102 9.02 14.17 4.30
CA HIS A 102 7.88 13.60 5.04
C HIS A 102 8.12 12.15 5.46
N LEU A 103 8.76 11.35 4.62
CA LEU A 103 9.11 9.96 4.96
C LEU A 103 10.13 9.90 6.11
N ARG A 104 11.09 10.83 6.13
CA ARG A 104 12.07 10.94 7.21
C ARG A 104 11.40 11.37 8.52
N GLU A 105 10.53 12.38 8.48
CA GLU A 105 9.77 12.85 9.65
C GLU A 105 8.89 11.73 10.22
N LEU A 106 8.17 11.00 9.36
CA LEU A 106 7.35 9.86 9.75
C LEU A 106 8.19 8.79 10.48
N LYS A 107 9.35 8.42 9.93
CA LYS A 107 10.25 7.42 10.54
C LYS A 107 10.77 7.87 11.89
N GLN A 108 11.09 9.16 12.02
CA GLN A 108 11.57 9.74 13.27
C GLN A 108 10.47 9.70 14.35
N GLU A 109 9.30 10.26 14.06
CA GLU A 109 8.15 10.26 14.98
C GLU A 109 7.76 8.85 15.42
N TYR A 110 7.74 7.90 14.48
CA TYR A 110 7.40 6.50 14.75
C TYR A 110 8.43 5.80 15.63
N THR A 111 9.73 6.06 15.41
CA THR A 111 10.80 5.48 16.22
C THR A 111 10.80 6.05 17.64
N GLU A 112 10.63 7.36 17.77
CA GLU A 112 10.66 8.07 19.05
C GLU A 112 9.45 7.74 19.93
N HIS A 113 8.26 7.66 19.34
CA HIS A 113 7.01 7.59 20.12
C HIS A 113 6.29 6.23 20.08
N VAL A 114 6.69 5.32 19.20
CA VAL A 114 5.95 4.06 18.99
C VAL A 114 6.85 2.83 19.14
N CYS A 115 7.83 2.63 18.24
CA CYS A 115 8.59 1.36 18.11
C CYS A 115 9.28 0.88 19.40
N ASN A 116 9.77 1.82 20.20
CA ASN A 116 10.57 1.50 21.38
C ASN A 116 9.74 1.29 22.66
N SER A 117 8.41 1.29 22.56
CA SER A 117 7.53 1.13 23.73
C SER A 117 7.22 -0.34 24.05
N ASP A 118 7.04 -0.65 25.34
CA ASP A 118 6.55 -1.95 25.81
C ASP A 118 5.21 -2.32 25.18
N PHE A 119 4.34 -1.32 25.04
CA PHE A 119 3.04 -1.49 24.40
C PHE A 119 3.17 -1.88 22.93
N TYR A 120 4.11 -1.30 22.18
CA TYR A 120 4.34 -1.68 20.79
C TYR A 120 4.76 -3.14 20.66
N ARG A 121 5.68 -3.59 21.54
CA ARG A 121 6.11 -5.01 21.59
C ARG A 121 4.95 -5.93 21.97
N TYR A 122 4.12 -5.53 22.93
CA TYR A 122 2.90 -6.24 23.31
C TYR A 122 1.95 -6.39 22.11
N TYR A 123 1.64 -5.29 21.42
CA TYR A 123 0.74 -5.28 20.27
C TYR A 123 1.28 -6.14 19.12
N ARG A 124 2.54 -5.94 18.72
CA ARG A 124 3.16 -6.67 17.59
C ARG A 124 3.34 -8.16 17.83
N SER A 125 3.45 -8.59 19.09
CA SER A 125 3.55 -10.02 19.44
C SER A 125 2.20 -10.73 19.52
N GLY A 126 1.08 -10.03 19.35
CA GLY A 126 -0.26 -10.63 19.42
C GLY A 126 -0.64 -11.10 20.83
N ARG A 127 0.04 -10.60 21.86
CA ARG A 127 -0.24 -10.92 23.25
C ARG A 127 -1.64 -10.48 23.68
N THR A 128 -2.15 -11.16 24.69
CA THR A 128 -3.49 -10.93 25.28
C THR A 128 -3.47 -10.81 26.80
N ASP A 129 -2.31 -11.01 27.44
CA ASP A 129 -2.16 -11.07 28.90
C ASP A 129 -2.40 -9.73 29.61
N ARG A 130 -2.51 -8.62 28.86
CA ARG A 130 -2.83 -7.28 29.39
C ARG A 130 -4.03 -6.64 28.71
N ASP A 131 -4.86 -7.43 28.02
CA ASP A 131 -5.95 -6.89 27.21
C ASP A 131 -6.96 -6.10 28.05
N GLU A 132 -7.33 -6.63 29.22
CA GLU A 132 -8.23 -5.94 30.14
C GLU A 132 -7.62 -4.61 30.63
N GLN A 133 -6.32 -4.58 30.93
CA GLN A 133 -5.64 -3.35 31.36
C GLN A 133 -5.60 -2.29 30.26
N TYR A 134 -5.37 -2.69 29.01
CA TYR A 134 -5.16 -1.76 27.90
C TYR A 134 -6.44 -1.35 27.18
N PHE A 135 -7.44 -2.22 27.12
CA PHE A 135 -8.59 -2.08 26.23
C PHE A 135 -9.92 -2.04 26.96
N THR A 136 -9.94 -1.68 28.24
CA THR A 136 -11.17 -1.34 28.98
C THR A 136 -11.15 0.13 29.42
N LEU A 137 -12.33 0.75 29.47
CA LEU A 137 -12.50 2.15 29.82
C LEU A 137 -12.11 2.43 31.28
N GLY A 138 -11.64 3.65 31.55
CA GLY A 138 -11.28 4.10 32.89
C GLY A 138 -9.96 3.55 33.46
N LYS A 139 -9.24 2.66 32.76
CA LYS A 139 -7.95 2.11 33.19
C LYS A 139 -6.74 2.97 32.79
N ILE A 140 -6.76 4.25 33.15
CA ILE A 140 -5.64 5.17 32.88
C ILE A 140 -4.74 5.25 34.11
N ASN A 141 -3.51 4.76 33.99
CA ASN A 141 -2.50 4.84 35.06
C ASN A 141 -1.45 5.92 34.76
N CYS A 142 -1.51 7.05 35.47
CA CYS A 142 -0.57 8.16 35.26
C CYS A 142 0.90 7.80 35.60
N TYR A 143 1.14 6.76 36.39
CA TYR A 143 2.50 6.28 36.68
C TYR A 143 3.22 5.68 35.46
N ASP A 144 2.49 5.37 34.39
CA ASP A 144 3.04 4.74 33.19
C ASP A 144 3.76 5.74 32.25
N GLY A 145 3.96 7.01 32.68
CA GLY A 145 4.65 8.02 31.87
C GLY A 145 3.89 8.39 30.59
N LEU A 146 2.57 8.53 30.70
CA LEU A 146 1.66 8.74 29.58
C LEU A 146 1.91 10.10 28.91
N ASN A 147 1.74 10.16 27.58
CA ASN A 147 1.71 11.42 26.85
C ASN A 147 0.52 12.28 27.32
N SER A 148 0.72 13.60 27.46
CA SER A 148 -0.29 14.55 27.93
C SER A 148 -1.61 14.54 27.14
N PHE A 149 -1.62 14.06 25.90
CA PHE A 149 -2.85 13.85 25.13
C PHE A 149 -3.89 13.00 25.88
N VAL A 150 -3.45 12.14 26.82
CA VAL A 150 -4.36 11.35 27.66
C VAL A 150 -5.41 12.19 28.40
N PHE A 151 -5.10 13.45 28.72
CA PHE A 151 -6.02 14.35 29.42
C PHE A 151 -7.13 14.93 28.53
N GLU A 152 -6.99 14.83 27.20
CA GLU A 152 -7.98 15.29 26.22
C GLU A 152 -8.85 14.14 25.68
N ILE A 153 -8.53 12.90 26.07
CA ILE A 153 -9.25 11.72 25.60
C ILE A 153 -10.66 11.70 26.18
N ASP A 154 -11.65 11.42 25.33
CA ASP A 154 -13.01 11.10 25.77
C ASP A 154 -13.02 9.74 26.46
N THR A 155 -12.90 9.77 27.79
CA THR A 155 -12.86 8.59 28.66
C THR A 155 -14.13 7.74 28.63
N LYS A 156 -15.22 8.20 28.00
CA LYS A 156 -16.45 7.43 27.79
C LYS A 156 -16.43 6.59 26.52
N PHE A 157 -15.54 6.92 25.58
CA PHE A 157 -15.50 6.27 24.27
C PHE A 157 -14.10 5.88 23.83
N SER A 158 -13.07 6.11 24.62
CA SER A 158 -11.68 5.88 24.22
C SER A 158 -10.84 5.38 25.37
N THR A 159 -9.90 4.49 25.05
CA THR A 159 -8.81 4.16 25.96
C THR A 159 -7.60 5.03 25.59
N TYR A 160 -6.49 4.88 26.31
CA TYR A 160 -5.24 5.48 25.85
C TYR A 160 -4.59 4.65 24.73
N PHE A 161 -4.85 3.33 24.72
CA PHE A 161 -4.12 2.36 23.90
C PHE A 161 -4.79 2.08 22.55
N ASP A 162 -6.11 2.26 22.43
CA ASP A 162 -6.79 2.22 21.12
C ASP A 162 -6.26 3.31 20.19
N TYR A 163 -6.02 4.52 20.70
CA TYR A 163 -5.39 5.61 19.96
C TYR A 163 -3.95 5.28 19.56
N LYS A 164 -3.18 4.61 20.43
CA LYS A 164 -1.83 4.12 20.07
C LYS A 164 -1.87 3.11 18.93
N ILE A 165 -2.84 2.19 18.92
CA ILE A 165 -3.04 1.25 17.81
C ILE A 165 -3.45 1.99 16.54
N ALA A 166 -4.39 2.93 16.63
CA ALA A 166 -4.80 3.75 15.50
C ALA A 166 -3.62 4.50 14.88
N LYS A 167 -2.71 5.04 15.71
CA LYS A 167 -1.45 5.64 15.26
C LYS A 167 -0.52 4.64 14.58
N ILE A 168 -0.41 3.42 15.07
CA ILE A 168 0.39 2.37 14.42
C ILE A 168 -0.15 2.10 13.01
N ILE A 169 -1.46 1.84 12.90
CA ILE A 169 -2.13 1.58 11.62
C ILE A 169 -1.94 2.75 10.65
N ALA A 170 -2.18 3.98 11.12
CA ALA A 170 -2.02 5.17 10.30
C ALA A 170 -0.58 5.34 9.80
N ASN A 171 0.42 5.11 10.66
CA ASN A 171 1.83 5.19 10.26
C ASN A 171 2.19 4.17 9.18
N GLU A 172 1.73 2.93 9.31
CA GLU A 172 1.94 1.88 8.31
C GLU A 172 1.32 2.28 6.95
N LEU A 173 0.10 2.83 6.95
CA LEU A 173 -0.58 3.31 5.74
C LEU A 173 0.12 4.52 5.11
N VAL A 174 0.52 5.53 5.91
CA VAL A 174 1.25 6.71 5.41
C VAL A 174 2.62 6.29 4.87
N TYR A 175 3.32 5.38 5.52
CA TYR A 175 4.61 4.85 5.05
C TYR A 175 4.47 4.22 3.66
N ASN A 176 3.47 3.36 3.48
CA ASN A 176 3.19 2.72 2.18
C ASN A 176 2.86 3.76 1.11
N TYR A 177 2.06 4.77 1.45
CA TYR A 177 1.71 5.87 0.55
C TYR A 177 2.95 6.65 0.09
N LEU A 178 3.76 7.16 1.04
CA LEU A 178 4.96 7.95 0.75
C LEU A 178 5.99 7.14 -0.05
N THR A 179 6.14 5.85 0.27
CA THR A 179 7.04 4.95 -0.47
C THR A 179 6.56 4.75 -1.90
N THR A 180 5.24 4.61 -2.11
CA THR A 180 4.65 4.50 -3.45
C THR A 180 4.83 5.79 -4.27
N LYS A 181 4.78 6.97 -3.64
CA LYS A 181 5.05 8.26 -4.30
C LYS A 181 6.52 8.44 -4.69
N LEU A 182 7.46 7.97 -3.87
CA LEU A 182 8.90 8.09 -4.10
C LEU A 182 9.48 7.00 -5.01
N SER A 183 8.83 5.84 -5.05
CA SER A 183 9.29 4.68 -5.80
C SER A 183 8.09 3.85 -6.23
N PRO A 184 7.31 4.29 -7.24
CA PRO A 184 6.18 3.52 -7.76
C PRO A 184 6.60 2.13 -8.25
N GLU A 185 7.88 1.96 -8.59
CA GLU A 185 8.50 0.69 -8.99
C GLU A 185 8.62 -0.35 -7.84
N GLN A 186 8.46 0.05 -6.58
CA GLN A 186 8.59 -0.84 -5.41
C GLN A 186 7.26 -1.49 -4.98
N ASN A 187 6.13 -1.13 -5.58
CA ASN A 187 4.81 -1.71 -5.29
C ASN A 187 4.13 -2.22 -6.58
N PRO A 188 4.57 -3.37 -7.12
CA PRO A 188 3.97 -3.97 -8.32
C PRO A 188 2.47 -4.29 -8.16
N ASP A 189 1.98 -4.45 -6.93
CA ASP A 189 0.57 -4.76 -6.65
C ASP A 189 -0.39 -3.61 -6.99
N VAL A 190 0.04 -2.34 -6.98
CA VAL A 190 -0.86 -1.21 -7.25
C VAL A 190 -1.04 -0.98 -8.76
N LEU A 191 0.01 -1.14 -9.56
CA LEU A 191 -0.07 -1.09 -11.03
C LEU A 191 -0.87 -2.27 -11.62
N LEU A 192 -0.86 -3.42 -10.95
CA LEU A 192 -1.58 -4.63 -11.36
C LEU A 192 -3.04 -4.71 -10.85
N GLN A 193 -3.45 -3.81 -9.95
CA GLN A 193 -4.81 -3.76 -9.39
C GLN A 193 -5.77 -2.85 -10.16
N HIS A 194 -5.28 -1.99 -11.06
CA HIS A 194 -6.15 -1.24 -11.97
C HIS A 194 -6.88 -2.19 -12.93
N GLU A 195 -8.21 -2.04 -13.06
CA GLU A 195 -9.02 -2.91 -13.93
C GLU A 195 -8.60 -2.84 -15.40
N GLU A 196 -8.02 -1.71 -15.83
CA GLU A 196 -7.49 -1.51 -17.19
C GLU A 196 -6.22 -2.34 -17.49
N THR A 197 -5.46 -2.79 -16.48
CA THR A 197 -4.26 -3.62 -16.70
C THR A 197 -4.55 -5.12 -16.73
N LYS A 198 -5.83 -5.52 -16.59
CA LYS A 198 -6.24 -6.93 -16.74
C LYS A 198 -6.06 -7.44 -18.18
N ASP A 199 -6.15 -6.57 -19.17
CA ASP A 199 -6.01 -6.91 -20.59
C ASP A 199 -4.56 -6.90 -21.08
N PHE A 200 -3.60 -6.56 -20.21
CA PHE A 200 -2.17 -6.55 -20.55
C PHE A 200 -1.49 -7.85 -20.12
N PHE A 201 -1.31 -8.78 -21.06
CA PHE A 201 -0.65 -10.07 -20.84
C PHE A 201 0.17 -10.53 -22.05
N TRP A 202 1.15 -11.40 -21.81
CA TRP A 202 1.97 -11.94 -22.89
C TRP A 202 1.26 -13.07 -23.63
N THR A 203 1.08 -12.88 -24.93
CA THR A 203 0.37 -13.81 -25.82
C THR A 203 1.29 -14.77 -26.56
N GLN A 204 2.60 -14.48 -26.62
CA GLN A 204 3.58 -15.27 -27.34
C GLN A 204 4.17 -16.39 -26.47
N THR A 205 5.09 -17.19 -27.02
CA THR A 205 5.71 -18.27 -26.24
C THR A 205 6.59 -17.73 -25.12
N LYS A 206 6.73 -18.49 -24.01
CA LYS A 206 7.68 -18.16 -22.93
C LYS A 206 9.12 -18.04 -23.44
N ASN A 207 9.46 -18.82 -24.47
CA ASN A 207 10.75 -18.77 -25.13
C ASN A 207 10.96 -17.44 -25.88
N GLY A 208 9.93 -16.91 -26.55
CA GLY A 208 10.00 -15.57 -27.16
C GLY A 208 10.21 -14.48 -26.12
N LEU A 209 9.55 -14.59 -24.96
CA LEU A 209 9.76 -13.64 -23.86
C LEU A 209 11.20 -13.70 -23.32
N ILE A 210 11.73 -14.90 -23.10
CA ILE A 210 13.11 -15.12 -22.66
C ILE A 210 14.09 -14.56 -23.70
N GLU A 211 13.85 -14.78 -24.99
CA GLU A 211 14.67 -14.25 -26.08
C GLU A 211 14.70 -12.71 -26.07
N LEU A 212 13.55 -12.05 -25.91
CA LEU A 212 13.45 -10.60 -25.78
C LEU A 212 14.20 -10.06 -24.56
N ILE A 213 14.03 -10.68 -23.39
CA ILE A 213 14.74 -10.31 -22.15
C ILE A 213 16.25 -10.40 -22.37
N TYR A 214 16.74 -11.48 -22.99
CA TYR A 214 18.16 -11.64 -23.28
C TYR A 214 18.68 -10.65 -24.32
N ALA A 215 17.88 -10.26 -25.31
CA ALA A 215 18.24 -9.25 -26.29
C ALA A 215 18.45 -7.89 -25.63
N LEU A 216 17.50 -7.46 -24.80
CA LEU A 216 17.57 -6.21 -24.05
C LEU A 216 18.75 -6.19 -23.08
N TYR A 217 19.02 -7.33 -22.43
CA TYR A 217 20.18 -7.50 -21.57
C TYR A 217 21.49 -7.43 -22.35
N ALA A 218 21.61 -8.14 -23.48
CA ALA A 218 22.83 -8.17 -24.29
C ALA A 218 23.14 -6.85 -25.00
N TYR A 219 22.11 -6.05 -25.29
CA TYR A 219 22.26 -4.70 -25.87
C TYR A 219 22.48 -3.61 -24.81
N ASP A 220 22.43 -3.96 -23.51
CA ASP A 220 22.50 -2.99 -22.41
C ASP A 220 21.42 -1.88 -22.48
N ALA A 221 20.26 -2.22 -23.07
CA ALA A 221 19.17 -1.29 -23.36
C ALA A 221 18.54 -0.66 -22.09
N ILE A 222 18.66 -1.34 -20.95
CA ILE A 222 17.97 -1.03 -19.71
C ILE A 222 18.97 -0.54 -18.67
N SER A 223 18.67 0.58 -18.01
CA SER A 223 19.46 1.15 -16.90
C SER A 223 20.96 1.26 -17.21
N HIS A 224 21.31 1.58 -18.47
CA HIS A 224 22.69 1.67 -18.95
C HIS A 224 23.53 0.40 -18.71
N GLY A 225 22.93 -0.78 -18.88
CA GLY A 225 23.60 -2.08 -18.68
C GLY A 225 23.90 -2.46 -17.23
N LYS A 226 23.49 -1.65 -16.25
CA LYS A 226 23.82 -1.89 -14.82
C LYS A 226 22.90 -2.92 -14.16
N ILE A 227 21.88 -3.39 -14.85
CA ILE A 227 20.84 -4.27 -14.29
C ILE A 227 21.11 -5.74 -14.67
N GLY A 228 21.04 -6.63 -13.68
CA GLY A 228 21.24 -8.07 -13.92
C GLY A 228 20.03 -8.73 -14.58
N ILE A 229 20.29 -9.73 -15.42
CA ILE A 229 19.27 -10.52 -16.14
C ILE A 229 18.13 -11.04 -15.25
N ARG A 230 18.43 -11.43 -14.00
CA ARG A 230 17.42 -11.89 -13.03
C ARG A 230 16.42 -10.80 -12.66
N LYS A 231 16.88 -9.55 -12.50
CA LYS A 231 16.03 -8.41 -12.16
C LYS A 231 15.16 -8.00 -13.36
N ILE A 232 15.74 -7.97 -14.56
CA ILE A 232 14.98 -7.75 -15.81
C ILE A 232 13.89 -8.82 -15.94
N SER A 233 14.25 -10.08 -15.74
CA SER A 233 13.32 -11.21 -15.83
C SER A 233 12.19 -11.14 -14.81
N MET A 234 12.46 -10.70 -13.58
CA MET A 234 11.44 -10.50 -12.56
C MET A 234 10.43 -9.43 -12.99
N VAL A 235 10.92 -8.28 -13.50
CA VAL A 235 10.06 -7.20 -13.99
C VAL A 235 9.15 -7.68 -15.13
N PHE A 236 9.70 -8.41 -16.11
CA PHE A 236 8.91 -8.92 -17.24
C PHE A 236 7.89 -9.98 -16.81
N GLN A 237 8.20 -10.84 -15.82
CA GLN A 237 7.25 -11.81 -15.28
C GLN A 237 6.05 -11.14 -14.59
N ILE A 238 6.32 -10.06 -13.84
CA ILE A 238 5.29 -9.24 -13.19
C ILE A 238 4.45 -8.52 -14.24
N LEU A 239 5.11 -7.80 -15.14
CA LEU A 239 4.49 -6.98 -16.18
C LEU A 239 3.55 -7.81 -17.07
N PHE A 240 4.00 -8.98 -17.50
CA PHE A 240 3.25 -9.83 -18.43
C PHE A 240 2.43 -10.94 -17.78
N ARG A 241 2.46 -11.05 -16.44
CA ARG A 241 1.77 -12.10 -15.66
C ARG A 241 2.14 -13.53 -16.11
N VAL A 242 3.41 -13.74 -16.49
CA VAL A 242 3.95 -15.03 -16.93
C VAL A 242 4.98 -15.53 -15.94
N SER A 243 4.94 -16.83 -15.63
CA SER A 243 6.02 -17.50 -14.89
C SER A 243 7.12 -17.99 -15.84
N LEU A 244 8.34 -17.49 -15.64
CA LEU A 244 9.53 -17.91 -16.37
C LEU A 244 10.40 -18.78 -15.47
N ASN A 245 10.28 -20.09 -15.65
CA ASN A 245 11.16 -21.04 -15.00
C ASN A 245 12.38 -21.28 -15.88
N ASP A 246 13.54 -21.44 -15.24
CA ASP A 246 14.74 -21.94 -15.90
C ASP A 246 15.19 -21.12 -17.13
N ILE A 247 15.27 -19.81 -16.93
CA ILE A 247 15.59 -18.79 -17.96
C ILE A 247 16.94 -19.05 -18.62
N HIS A 248 17.95 -19.37 -17.81
CA HIS A 248 19.31 -19.64 -18.28
C HIS A 248 19.36 -20.87 -19.18
N ASN A 249 18.79 -22.01 -18.76
CA ASN A 249 18.82 -23.21 -19.59
C ASN A 249 17.94 -23.06 -20.83
N SER A 250 16.81 -22.37 -20.72
CA SER A 250 15.94 -22.08 -21.87
C SER A 250 16.68 -21.28 -22.93
N PHE A 251 17.46 -20.25 -22.53
CA PHE A 251 18.31 -19.51 -23.45
C PHE A 251 19.49 -20.33 -23.99
N HIS A 252 20.11 -21.18 -23.16
CA HIS A 252 21.15 -22.11 -23.64
C HIS A 252 20.62 -23.04 -24.73
N ARG A 253 19.40 -23.58 -24.57
CA ARG A 253 18.72 -24.40 -25.58
C ARG A 253 18.43 -23.64 -26.88
N MET A 254 18.27 -22.32 -26.83
CA MET A 254 18.06 -21.50 -28.03
C MET A 254 19.31 -21.44 -28.92
N LYS A 255 20.51 -21.46 -28.32
CA LYS A 255 21.79 -21.40 -29.06
C LYS A 255 22.00 -22.58 -30.01
N THR A 256 21.37 -23.72 -29.71
CA THR A 256 21.52 -24.99 -30.45
C THR A 256 20.29 -25.35 -31.29
N ARG A 257 19.32 -24.44 -31.45
CA ARG A 257 18.16 -24.66 -32.32
C ARG A 257 18.56 -24.76 -33.79
N ALA A 258 17.90 -25.66 -34.52
CA ALA A 258 17.96 -25.69 -35.98
C ALA A 258 17.14 -24.52 -36.54
N GLY A 259 17.71 -23.77 -37.48
CA GLY A 259 17.11 -22.53 -38.01
C GLY A 259 17.68 -21.27 -37.35
N SER A 260 16.88 -20.22 -37.20
CA SER A 260 17.33 -18.99 -36.55
C SER A 260 17.49 -19.15 -35.04
N ARG A 261 18.59 -18.60 -34.51
CA ARG A 261 18.87 -18.52 -33.07
C ARG A 261 18.02 -17.46 -32.37
N THR A 262 17.50 -16.50 -33.13
CA THR A 262 16.74 -15.32 -32.68
C THR A 262 15.39 -15.24 -33.40
N LEU A 263 14.70 -16.37 -33.50
CA LEU A 263 13.47 -16.51 -34.27
C LEU A 263 12.40 -15.48 -33.89
N PHE A 264 12.23 -15.19 -32.60
CA PHE A 264 11.22 -14.24 -32.15
C PHE A 264 11.60 -12.80 -32.51
N LEU A 265 12.86 -12.41 -32.33
CA LEU A 265 13.33 -11.07 -32.69
C LEU A 265 13.30 -10.82 -34.20
N ASP A 266 13.61 -11.85 -35.00
CA ASP A 266 13.54 -11.75 -36.46
C ASP A 266 12.09 -11.45 -36.90
N GLN A 267 11.11 -12.13 -36.29
CA GLN A 267 9.68 -11.88 -36.53
C GLN A 267 9.23 -10.51 -36.03
N LEU A 268 9.74 -10.07 -34.88
CA LEU A 268 9.41 -8.78 -34.28
C LEU A 268 9.95 -7.63 -35.15
N LYS A 269 11.17 -7.76 -35.66
CA LYS A 269 11.76 -6.84 -36.61
C LYS A 269 10.95 -6.78 -37.90
N TYR A 270 10.68 -7.94 -38.52
CA TYR A 270 9.93 -8.01 -39.77
C TYR A 270 8.55 -7.36 -39.64
N SER A 271 7.81 -7.68 -38.57
CA SER A 271 6.48 -7.10 -38.32
C SER A 271 6.53 -5.58 -38.14
N LEU A 272 7.60 -5.04 -37.55
CA LEU A 272 7.78 -3.61 -37.35
C LEU A 272 8.11 -2.89 -38.67
N GLU A 273 9.01 -3.46 -39.47
CA GLU A 273 9.34 -2.94 -40.81
C GLU A 273 8.08 -2.93 -41.71
N GLU A 274 7.30 -4.02 -41.71
CA GLU A 274 6.06 -4.09 -42.47
C GLU A 274 5.03 -3.05 -41.99
N TYR A 275 4.96 -2.78 -40.68
CA TYR A 275 4.09 -1.74 -40.13
C TYR A 275 4.50 -0.34 -40.61
N MET A 276 5.80 -0.04 -40.61
CA MET A 276 6.34 1.24 -41.11
C MET A 276 6.08 1.41 -42.61
N ASP A 277 6.32 0.36 -43.41
CA ASP A 277 6.11 0.38 -44.86
C ASP A 277 4.63 0.62 -45.24
N ARG A 278 3.68 0.18 -44.40
CA ARG A 278 2.24 0.44 -44.57
C ARG A 278 1.85 1.89 -44.25
N GLU A 279 2.54 2.55 -43.33
CA GLU A 279 2.30 3.98 -43.04
C GLU A 279 2.92 4.89 -44.11
N ASP A 280 4.04 4.47 -44.71
CA ASP A 280 4.73 5.21 -45.77
C ASP A 280 4.09 5.02 -47.17
N ASN A 281 3.25 4.00 -47.37
CA ASN A 281 2.41 3.80 -48.56
C ASN A 281 0.93 3.62 -48.16
N PRO A 282 0.20 4.72 -47.87
CA PRO A 282 -1.23 4.67 -47.54
C PRO A 282 -2.13 4.25 -48.72
#